data_AF-A0A1H0YU57-F1
#
_entry.id   AF-A0A1H0YU57-F1
#
_cell.length_a   1.000
_cell.length_b   1.000
_cell.length_c   1.000
_cell.angle_alpha   90.00
_cell.angle_beta   90.00
_cell.angle_gamma   90.00
#
_symmetry.space_group_name_H-M   'P 1'
#
loop_
_entity.id
_entity.type
_entity.pdbx_description
1 polymer ?
#
loop_
_entity_poly.entity_id
_entity_poly.type
_entity_poly.pdbx_seq_one_letter_code
_entity_poly.pdbx_strand_id
1 'polypeptide(L)'
;MPQEQDPDVQRAQQIRLQRVVDDVTASHSGEKRAVMAALEAGIARAGLSRQPATWVEATASEIVEGRHVVAFRERDLGIGPGVAGNGDVGGRH
;
A
#
# COMPACT_ATOMS: atom_id res chain seq x y z
N MET A 1 8.41 3.68 22.33
CA MET A 1 9.38 3.95 21.26
C MET A 1 8.72 3.56 19.94
N PRO A 2 8.55 4.47 18.96
CA PRO A 2 8.17 4.03 17.63
C PRO A 2 9.35 3.19 17.14
N GLN A 3 9.10 1.93 16.81
CA GLN A 3 10.11 1.07 16.21
C GLN A 3 10.38 1.66 14.83
N GLU A 4 11.50 2.37 14.68
CA GLU A 4 12.05 2.70 13.37
C GLU A 4 12.11 1.38 12.61
N GLN A 5 11.19 1.20 11.66
CA GLN A 5 11.13 -0.01 10.89
C GLN A 5 12.42 -0.06 10.08
N ASP A 6 13.25 -1.04 10.37
CA ASP A 6 14.51 -1.29 9.69
C ASP A 6 14.28 -1.16 8.16
N PRO A 7 15.01 -0.27 7.46
CA PRO A 7 14.76 0.03 6.06
C PRO A 7 14.85 -1.22 5.17
N ASP A 8 15.67 -2.20 5.56
CA ASP A 8 15.78 -3.46 4.84
C ASP A 8 14.53 -4.34 5.04
N VAL A 9 13.93 -4.29 6.24
CA VAL A 9 12.66 -4.98 6.53
C VAL A 9 11.50 -4.33 5.75
N GLN A 10 11.45 -3.00 5.67
CA GLN A 10 10.45 -2.30 4.86
C GLN A 10 10.59 -2.63 3.37
N ARG A 11 11.82 -2.61 2.84
CA ARG A 11 12.09 -2.99 1.45
C ARG A 11 11.69 -4.44 1.18
N ALA A 12 12.01 -5.37 2.09
CA ALA A 12 11.63 -6.77 1.95
C ALA A 12 10.10 -6.95 1.93
N GLN A 13 9.36 -6.19 2.74
CA GLN A 13 7.89 -6.19 2.72
C GLN A 13 7.35 -5.63 1.39
N GLN A 14 7.91 -4.54 0.88
CA GLN A 14 7.52 -3.96 -0.40
C GLN A 14 7.74 -4.92 -1.57
N ILE A 15 8.90 -5.60 -1.61
CA ILE A 15 9.20 -6.60 -2.65
C ILE A 15 8.19 -7.76 -2.60
N ARG A 16 7.84 -8.22 -1.40
CA ARG A 16 6.84 -9.30 -1.24
C ARG A 16 5.46 -8.84 -1.68
N LEU A 17 5.06 -7.61 -1.34
CA LEU A 17 3.76 -7.06 -1.75
C LEU A 17 3.69 -6.87 -3.26
N GLN A 18 4.76 -6.37 -3.89
CA GLN A 18 4.83 -6.24 -5.35
C GLN A 18 4.68 -7.59 -6.03
N ARG A 19 5.36 -8.64 -5.54
CA ARG A 19 5.21 -10.00 -6.08
C ARG A 19 3.76 -10.51 -6.04
N VAL A 20 3.04 -10.23 -4.95
CA VAL A 20 1.62 -10.59 -4.86
C VAL A 20 0.80 -9.89 -5.95
N VAL A 21 1.04 -8.59 -6.17
CA VAL A 21 0.34 -7.81 -7.20
C VAL A 21 0.67 -8.34 -8.60
N ASP A 22 1.95 -8.64 -8.87
CA ASP A 22 2.40 -9.19 -10.15
C ASP A 22 1.76 -10.56 -10.43
N ASP A 23 1.76 -11.46 -9.44
CA ASP A 23 1.16 -12.79 -9.53
C ASP A 23 -0.35 -12.72 -9.81
N VAL A 24 -1.06 -11.81 -9.12
CA VAL A 24 -2.49 -11.59 -9.33
C VAL A 24 -2.76 -11.01 -10.71
N THR A 25 -1.97 -10.03 -11.15
CA THR A 25 -2.09 -9.40 -12.47
C THR A 25 -1.87 -10.41 -13.60
N ALA A 26 -0.89 -11.31 -13.45
CA ALA A 26 -0.60 -12.35 -14.42
C ALA A 26 -1.70 -13.42 -14.51
N SER A 27 -2.42 -13.66 -13.41
CA SER A 27 -3.37 -14.78 -13.29
C SER A 27 -4.84 -14.36 -13.35
N HIS A 28 -5.16 -13.08 -13.17
CA HIS A 28 -6.53 -12.57 -13.09
C HIS A 28 -6.73 -11.36 -14.02
N SER A 29 -7.50 -11.55 -15.08
CA SER A 29 -7.95 -10.49 -16.00
C SER A 29 -9.48 -10.33 -16.00
N GLY A 30 -10.11 -10.71 -14.88
CA GLY A 30 -11.56 -10.88 -14.78
C GLY A 30 -12.25 -9.81 -13.91
N GLU A 31 -13.32 -10.22 -13.23
CA GLU A 31 -14.11 -9.32 -12.39
C GLU A 31 -13.28 -8.73 -11.23
N LYS A 32 -13.44 -7.43 -10.98
CA LYS A 32 -12.79 -6.70 -9.88
C LYS A 32 -12.93 -7.41 -8.53
N ARG A 33 -14.10 -8.01 -8.24
CA ARG A 33 -14.32 -8.78 -7.00
C ARG A 33 -13.42 -10.00 -6.89
N ALA A 34 -13.19 -10.71 -7.98
CA ALA A 34 -12.30 -11.86 -8.01
C ALA A 34 -10.83 -11.42 -7.79
N VAL A 35 -10.43 -10.30 -8.43
CA VAL A 35 -9.10 -9.71 -8.23
C VAL A 35 -8.89 -9.27 -6.78
N MET A 36 -9.89 -8.62 -6.16
CA MET A 36 -9.82 -8.24 -4.73
C MET A 36 -9.63 -9.46 -3.82
N ALA A 37 -10.42 -10.52 -4.01
CA ALA A 37 -10.28 -11.75 -3.23
C ALA A 37 -8.90 -12.42 -3.44
N ALA A 38 -8.38 -12.39 -4.67
CA ALA A 38 -7.05 -12.92 -5.00
C ALA A 38 -5.93 -12.10 -4.32
N LEU A 39 -6.05 -10.77 -4.30
CA LEU A 39 -5.10 -9.89 -3.59
C LEU A 39 -5.10 -10.18 -2.09
N GLU A 40 -6.27 -10.23 -1.45
CA GLU A 40 -6.37 -10.52 0.00
C GLU A 40 -5.77 -11.90 0.34
N ALA A 41 -6.06 -12.92 -0.47
CA ALA A 41 -5.49 -14.25 -0.31
C ALA A 41 -3.97 -14.26 -0.52
N GLY A 42 -3.46 -13.55 -1.52
CA GLY A 42 -2.03 -13.43 -1.80
C GLY A 42 -1.26 -12.72 -0.67
N ILE A 43 -1.82 -11.63 -0.15
CA ILE A 43 -1.26 -10.88 1.00
C ILE A 43 -1.17 -11.78 2.23
N ALA A 44 -2.24 -12.51 2.55
CA ALA A 44 -2.27 -13.43 3.68
C ALA A 44 -1.25 -14.58 3.52
N ARG A 45 -1.16 -15.17 2.32
CA ARG A 45 -0.18 -16.23 2.01
C ARG A 45 1.26 -15.76 2.08
N ALA A 46 1.52 -14.49 1.74
CA ALA A 46 2.85 -13.87 1.85
C ALA A 46 3.24 -13.50 3.30
N GLY A 47 2.34 -13.72 4.27
CA GLY A 47 2.55 -13.36 5.67
C GLY A 47 2.62 -11.85 5.88
N LEU A 48 2.01 -11.07 4.98
CA LEU A 48 2.00 -9.61 5.05
C LEU A 48 0.82 -9.12 5.89
N SER A 49 1.00 -7.96 6.51
CA SER A 49 -0.08 -7.27 7.20
C SER A 49 -1.24 -6.99 6.23
N ARG A 50 -2.46 -7.12 6.74
CA ARG A 50 -3.66 -6.80 5.98
C ARG A 50 -3.58 -5.36 5.46
N GLN A 51 -3.76 -5.20 4.15
CA GLN A 51 -3.77 -3.88 3.51
C GLN A 51 -5.13 -3.19 3.72
N PRO A 52 -5.18 -1.85 3.70
CA PRO A 52 -6.44 -1.11 3.76
C PRO A 52 -7.40 -1.53 2.64
N ALA A 53 -8.71 -1.62 2.93
CA ALA A 53 -9.70 -2.02 1.95
C ALA A 53 -9.73 -1.09 0.72
N THR A 54 -9.51 0.21 0.92
CA THR A 54 -9.42 1.21 -0.15
C THR A 54 -8.22 0.96 -1.08
N TRP A 55 -7.09 0.53 -0.53
CA TRP A 55 -5.90 0.17 -1.32
C TRP A 55 -6.15 -1.08 -2.17
N VAL A 56 -6.78 -2.11 -1.58
CA VAL A 56 -7.12 -3.35 -2.30
C VAL A 56 -8.08 -3.06 -3.43
N GLU A 57 -9.08 -2.21 -3.18
CA GLU A 57 -10.06 -1.81 -4.20
C GLU A 57 -9.44 -1.01 -5.35
N ALA A 58 -8.61 -0.01 -5.03
CA ALA A 58 -7.91 0.80 -6.01
C ALA A 58 -6.98 -0.07 -6.86
N THR A 59 -6.17 -0.93 -6.22
CA THR A 59 -5.25 -1.85 -6.89
C THR A 59 -6.00 -2.82 -7.80
N ALA A 60 -7.08 -3.43 -7.32
CA ALA A 60 -7.90 -4.30 -8.14
C ALA A 60 -8.48 -3.58 -9.37
N SER A 61 -8.86 -2.30 -9.23
CA SER A 61 -9.38 -1.51 -10.36
C SER A 61 -8.31 -1.28 -11.41
N GLU A 62 -7.10 -0.90 -10.99
CA GLU A 62 -5.95 -0.72 -11.88
C GLU A 62 -5.57 -2.02 -12.61
N ILE A 63 -5.58 -3.16 -11.91
CA ILE A 63 -5.29 -4.49 -12.50
C ILE A 63 -6.34 -4.84 -13.56
N VAL A 64 -7.63 -4.68 -13.25
CA VAL A 64 -8.73 -4.98 -14.19
C VAL A 64 -8.65 -4.10 -15.44
N GLU A 65 -8.23 -2.85 -15.27
CA GLU A 65 -8.02 -1.91 -16.38
C GLU A 65 -6.71 -2.16 -17.15
N GLY A 66 -5.93 -3.17 -16.78
CA GLY A 66 -4.67 -3.52 -17.43
C GLY A 66 -3.56 -2.49 -17.21
N ARG A 67 -3.68 -1.66 -16.16
CA ARG A 67 -2.69 -0.63 -15.83
C ARG A 67 -1.58 -1.22 -14.97
N HIS A 68 -0.36 -0.71 -15.15
CA HIS A 68 0.80 -1.16 -14.39
C HIS A 68 0.69 -0.70 -12.92
N VAL A 69 0.57 -1.67 -11.99
CA VAL A 69 0.41 -1.38 -10.57
C VAL A 69 1.75 -1.46 -9.85
N VAL A 70 2.11 -0.36 -9.19
CA VAL A 70 3.19 -0.33 -8.21
C VAL A 70 2.58 -0.40 -6.83
N ALA A 71 2.90 -1.44 -6.07
CA ALA A 71 2.31 -1.73 -4.77
C ALA A 71 2.62 -0.67 -3.71
N PHE A 72 3.66 0.14 -3.93
CA PHE A 72 4.05 1.24 -3.06
C PHE A 72 3.74 2.60 -3.72
N ARG A 73 2.72 3.28 -3.21
CA ARG A 73 2.54 4.72 -3.42
C ARG A 73 2.90 5.41 -2.11
N GLU A 74 3.95 6.23 -2.11
CA GLU A 74 4.33 7.05 -0.94
C GLU A 74 3.16 7.86 -0.36
N ARG A 75 2.15 8.18 -1.18
CA ARG A 75 0.95 8.91 -0.75
C ARG A 75 -0.02 8.13 0.16
N ASP A 76 0.05 6.80 0.19
CA ASP A 76 -0.89 5.97 0.96
C ASP A 76 -0.47 5.79 2.44
N LEU A 77 0.72 6.27 2.83
CA LEU A 77 1.23 6.14 4.20
C LEU A 77 0.76 7.23 5.18
N GLY A 78 -0.02 8.23 4.74
CA GLY A 78 -0.29 9.39 5.61
C GLY A 78 0.99 10.13 6.03
N ILE A 79 2.13 9.86 5.38
CA ILE A 79 3.27 10.75 5.34
C ILE A 79 2.91 11.84 4.33
N GLY A 80 1.97 12.70 4.71
CA GLY A 80 1.93 14.02 4.09
C GLY A 80 3.30 14.67 4.29
N PRO A 81 3.77 15.55 3.38
CA PRO A 81 4.77 16.52 3.79
C PRO A 81 4.22 17.17 5.06
N GLY A 82 4.99 17.11 6.14
CA GLY A 82 4.52 17.42 7.49
C GLY A 82 3.55 18.58 7.49
N VAL A 83 2.35 18.32 8.00
CA VAL A 83 1.51 19.36 8.55
C VAL A 83 2.38 20.17 9.52
N ALA A 84 2.88 21.31 9.06
CA ALA A 84 3.37 22.38 9.92
C ALA A 84 2.14 22.98 10.61
N GLY A 85 1.58 22.22 11.55
CA GLY A 85 0.43 22.58 12.36
C GLY A 85 0.82 22.44 13.82
N ASN A 86 1.52 23.46 14.32
CA ASN A 86 1.50 23.95 15.70
C ASN A 86 2.14 25.36 15.59
N GLY A 87 1.44 26.47 15.76
CA GLY A 87 0.47 26.73 16.81
C GLY A 87 1.20 27.24 18.04
N ASP A 88 1.00 28.53 18.33
CA ASP A 88 1.00 29.17 19.67
C ASP A 88 2.11 30.22 20.01
N VAL A 89 1.63 31.48 20.05
CA VAL A 89 1.94 32.69 20.87
C VAL A 89 3.36 33.18 21.16
N GLY A 90 3.52 34.50 20.95
CA GLY A 90 3.99 35.41 22.00
C GLY A 90 5.31 36.12 21.72
N GLY A 91 5.26 37.43 21.44
CA GLY A 91 6.49 38.23 21.38
C GLY A 91 6.30 39.66 20.87
N ARG A 92 5.73 40.50 21.73
CA ARG A 92 5.82 41.97 21.68
C ARG A 92 7.28 42.39 21.45
N HIS A 93 7.53 43.43 20.66
CA HIS A 93 8.45 44.54 20.94
C HIS A 93 8.24 45.64 19.90
#